data_AF-F4G1L4-F1
#
_entry.id   AF-F4G1L4-F1
#
_cell.length_a   1.000
_cell.length_b   1.000
_cell.length_c   1.000
_cell.angle_alpha   90.00
_cell.angle_beta   90.00
_cell.angle_gamma   90.00
#
_symmetry.space_group_name_H-M   'P 1'
#
loop_
_entity.id
_entity.type
_entity.pdbx_description
1 polymer ?
#
loop_
_entity_poly.entity_id
_entity_poly.type
_entity_poly.pdbx_seq_one_letter_code
_entity_poly.pdbx_strand_id
1 'polypeptide(L)'
;MKNAIEPWGVNVPFIYSALLYWTLGAVQILLKGALHPLFMMDGSYLFYVGMLYRLFSPAKRYVPGHLTSLILLLTLNTILIGIGMLVVSITLTLAIFDVKRYGSKFPVNYLVILSPFSGAFSWLLFYLTNDYYYLEIPLLLYILGVNVGVFMATLNGRPLFGMKQLAIILPIFLGYVYPILINIITIIYPLFIIRVRTFRSKGSLTTLSATLALVSIVVSASLGLILGGLYFLHSFTVGVMSVLLFSCSTYALARYNYRFEWIISILLLLDLISFSGIPWILAVGIYVFLIRESLGIFGIKHGISSRFVKDQGGSL
;
A
#
# COMPACT_ATOMS: atom_id res chain seq x y z
N MET A 1 14.35 -22.31 -23.36
CA MET A 1 13.77 -21.40 -22.34
C MET A 1 14.85 -20.88 -21.37
N LYS A 2 15.91 -20.23 -21.86
CA LYS A 2 17.04 -19.76 -21.00
C LYS A 2 16.80 -18.43 -20.28
N ASN A 3 15.67 -17.75 -20.55
CA ASN A 3 15.32 -16.43 -20.00
C ASN A 3 13.96 -16.43 -19.27
N ALA A 4 13.63 -17.51 -18.55
CA ALA A 4 12.48 -17.46 -17.66
C ALA A 4 12.82 -16.55 -16.47
N ILE A 5 12.08 -15.45 -16.30
CA ILE A 5 12.20 -14.60 -15.12
C ILE A 5 11.78 -15.44 -13.92
N GLU A 6 12.72 -15.83 -13.07
CA GLU A 6 12.41 -16.53 -11.82
C GLU A 6 11.99 -15.51 -10.75
N PRO A 7 10.71 -15.48 -10.33
CA PRO A 7 10.28 -14.65 -9.22
C PRO A 7 10.71 -15.26 -7.88
N TRP A 8 10.65 -14.46 -6.83
CA TRP A 8 10.67 -14.93 -5.44
C TRP A 8 9.71 -14.07 -4.59
N GLY A 9 9.40 -14.51 -3.38
CA GLY A 9 8.49 -13.84 -2.46
C GLY A 9 9.08 -12.61 -1.78
N VAL A 10 9.53 -11.64 -2.58
CA VAL A 10 10.16 -10.40 -2.09
C VAL A 10 9.30 -9.67 -1.06
N ASN A 11 7.97 -9.67 -1.19
CA ASN A 11 7.07 -8.99 -0.26
C ASN A 11 7.07 -9.61 1.15
N VAL A 12 7.40 -10.89 1.30
CA VAL A 12 7.25 -11.61 2.57
C VAL A 12 8.12 -11.02 3.69
N PRO A 13 9.45 -10.87 3.54
CA PRO A 13 10.28 -10.27 4.61
C PRO A 13 9.87 -8.84 4.95
N PHE A 14 9.41 -8.06 3.97
CA PHE A 14 8.91 -6.71 4.17
C PHE A 14 7.60 -6.68 4.96
N ILE A 15 6.64 -7.56 4.64
CA ILE A 15 5.37 -7.67 5.39
C ILE A 15 5.64 -8.10 6.83
N TYR A 16 6.53 -9.07 7.08
CA TYR A 16 6.89 -9.44 8.45
C TYR A 16 7.51 -8.28 9.23
N SER A 17 8.40 -7.53 8.58
CA SER A 17 9.02 -6.35 9.18
C SER A 17 7.98 -5.26 9.49
N ALA A 18 7.03 -5.02 8.58
CA ALA A 18 5.92 -4.09 8.79
C ALA A 18 5.05 -4.48 9.99
N LEU A 19 4.67 -5.75 10.09
CA LEU A 19 3.88 -6.27 11.22
C LEU A 19 4.63 -6.11 12.55
N LEU A 20 5.94 -6.36 12.56
CA LEU A 20 6.78 -6.15 13.75
C LEU A 20 6.76 -4.67 14.16
N TYR A 21 6.96 -3.77 13.20
CA TYR A 21 6.95 -2.33 13.43
C TYR A 21 5.61 -1.82 13.95
N TRP A 22 4.49 -2.22 13.33
CA TRP A 22 3.17 -1.88 13.84
C TRP A 22 2.91 -2.43 15.25
N THR A 23 3.42 -3.63 15.55
CA THR A 23 3.35 -4.19 16.91
C THR A 23 4.15 -3.36 17.89
N LEU A 24 5.38 -2.95 17.54
CA LEU A 24 6.19 -2.05 18.36
C LEU A 24 5.51 -0.69 18.56
N GLY A 25 4.87 -0.16 17.51
CA GLY A 25 4.05 1.05 17.57
C GLY A 25 2.89 0.91 18.56
N ALA A 26 2.18 -0.22 18.55
CA ALA A 26 1.10 -0.49 19.50
C ALA A 26 1.62 -0.61 20.95
N VAL A 27 2.76 -1.27 21.16
CA VAL A 27 3.42 -1.35 22.47
C VAL A 27 3.83 0.04 22.96
N GLN A 28 4.32 0.92 22.09
CA GLN A 28 4.67 2.30 22.44
C GLN A 28 3.46 3.11 22.93
N ILE A 29 2.24 2.88 22.40
CA ILE A 29 1.03 3.51 22.95
C ILE A 29 0.85 3.10 24.43
N LEU A 30 0.97 1.81 24.73
CA LEU A 30 0.81 1.29 26.10
C LEU A 30 1.87 1.85 27.05
N LEU A 31 3.08 2.06 26.55
CA LEU A 31 4.20 2.63 27.29
C LEU A 31 4.21 4.16 27.31
N LYS A 32 3.22 4.83 26.69
CA LYS A 32 3.18 6.30 26.48
C LYS A 32 4.45 6.86 25.83
N GLY A 33 5.07 6.09 24.95
CA GLY A 33 6.31 6.45 24.30
C GLY A 33 6.09 7.25 23.01
N ALA A 34 7.01 8.17 22.73
CA ALA A 34 6.90 9.11 21.61
C ALA A 34 7.16 8.49 20.22
N LEU A 35 7.65 7.24 20.17
CA LEU A 35 8.03 6.58 18.91
C LEU A 35 6.83 5.94 18.18
N HIS A 36 5.64 5.96 18.76
CA HIS A 36 4.45 5.35 18.16
C HIS A 36 4.23 5.79 16.69
N PRO A 37 4.16 7.09 16.34
CA PRO A 37 3.89 7.50 14.97
C PRO A 37 5.00 7.09 13.99
N LEU A 38 6.26 7.11 14.44
CA LEU A 38 7.40 6.68 13.65
C LEU A 38 7.33 5.20 13.29
N PHE A 39 7.04 4.33 14.27
CA PHE A 39 6.88 2.90 14.02
C PHE A 39 5.70 2.59 13.09
N MET A 40 4.59 3.32 13.24
CA MET A 40 3.43 3.16 12.36
C MET A 40 3.76 3.56 10.91
N MET A 41 4.45 4.68 10.72
CA MET A 41 4.87 5.15 9.40
C MET A 41 5.91 4.22 8.79
N ASP A 42 6.99 3.90 9.49
CA ASP A 42 8.07 3.06 8.94
C ASP A 42 7.57 1.64 8.60
N GLY A 43 6.72 1.06 9.45
CA GLY A 43 6.04 -0.20 9.14
C GLY A 43 5.20 -0.10 7.86
N SER A 44 4.56 1.03 7.63
CA SER A 44 3.77 1.27 6.41
C SER A 44 4.65 1.41 5.17
N TYR A 45 5.83 2.05 5.29
CA TYR A 45 6.83 2.11 4.21
C TYR A 45 7.41 0.74 3.89
N LEU A 46 7.74 -0.07 4.90
CA LEU A 46 8.18 -1.46 4.71
C LEU A 46 7.13 -2.26 3.94
N PHE A 47 5.87 -2.20 4.37
CA PHE A 47 4.77 -2.89 3.69
C PHE A 47 4.63 -2.41 2.23
N TYR A 48 4.62 -1.09 2.04
CA TYR A 48 4.54 -0.42 0.74
C TYR A 48 5.66 -0.91 -0.20
N VAL A 49 6.92 -0.85 0.23
CA VAL A 49 8.08 -1.24 -0.59
C VAL A 49 8.02 -2.73 -0.94
N GLY A 50 7.67 -3.59 0.01
CA GLY A 50 7.51 -5.02 -0.24
C GLY A 50 6.50 -5.32 -1.33
N MET A 51 5.35 -4.65 -1.28
CA MET A 51 4.30 -4.81 -2.29
C MET A 51 4.67 -4.18 -3.64
N LEU A 52 5.38 -3.05 -3.64
CA LEU A 52 5.90 -2.42 -4.86
C LEU A 52 6.87 -3.37 -5.58
N TYR A 53 7.84 -3.95 -4.87
CA TYR A 53 8.77 -4.90 -5.50
C TYR A 53 8.09 -6.16 -6.02
N ARG A 54 7.09 -6.69 -5.30
CA ARG A 54 6.32 -7.84 -5.79
C ARG A 54 5.64 -7.53 -7.13
N LEU A 55 5.02 -6.35 -7.24
CA LEU A 55 4.23 -6.00 -8.42
C LEU A 55 5.11 -5.63 -9.62
N PHE A 56 6.29 -5.05 -9.40
CA PHE A 56 7.06 -4.40 -10.46
C PHE A 56 8.47 -4.95 -10.67
N SER A 57 9.08 -5.60 -9.67
CA SER A 57 10.43 -6.16 -9.78
C SER A 57 10.60 -7.51 -9.06
N PRO A 58 9.70 -8.51 -9.22
CA PRO A 58 9.75 -9.74 -8.41
C PRO A 58 10.93 -10.66 -8.73
N ALA A 59 11.70 -10.37 -9.78
CA ALA A 59 12.76 -11.23 -10.29
C ALA A 59 13.93 -11.39 -9.31
N LYS A 60 14.49 -12.60 -9.21
CA LYS A 60 15.65 -12.90 -8.34
C LYS A 60 16.89 -12.05 -8.64
N ARG A 61 17.07 -11.58 -9.87
CA ARG A 61 18.20 -10.69 -10.21
C ARG A 61 18.22 -9.36 -9.43
N TYR A 62 17.06 -8.94 -8.91
CA TYR A 62 16.94 -7.70 -8.11
C TYR A 62 17.05 -7.94 -6.61
N VAL A 63 17.29 -9.18 -6.15
CA VAL A 63 17.49 -9.52 -4.72
C VAL A 63 18.48 -8.59 -4.02
N PRO A 64 19.65 -8.24 -4.60
CA PRO A 64 20.57 -7.32 -3.94
C PRO A 64 19.93 -5.95 -3.63
N GLY A 65 19.18 -5.38 -4.58
CA GLY A 65 18.46 -4.12 -4.39
C GLY A 65 17.35 -4.26 -3.34
N HIS A 66 16.59 -5.36 -3.38
CA HIS A 66 15.55 -5.65 -2.41
C HIS A 66 16.10 -5.73 -0.98
N LEU A 67 17.15 -6.54 -0.76
CA LEU A 67 17.74 -6.72 0.57
C LEU A 67 18.43 -5.45 1.07
N THR A 68 19.14 -4.73 0.18
CA THR A 68 19.77 -3.46 0.55
C THR A 68 18.72 -2.45 1.02
N SER A 69 17.63 -2.29 0.28
CA SER A 69 16.55 -1.41 0.71
C SER A 69 15.90 -1.89 2.01
N LEU A 70 15.64 -3.19 2.19
CA LEU A 70 15.08 -3.72 3.44
C LEU A 70 15.95 -3.36 4.65
N ILE A 71 17.26 -3.60 4.56
CA ILE A 71 18.22 -3.29 5.64
C ILE A 71 18.20 -1.80 5.97
N LEU A 72 18.21 -0.94 4.95
CA LEU A 72 18.20 0.52 5.13
C LEU A 72 16.89 1.02 5.76
N LEU A 73 15.74 0.47 5.35
CA LEU A 73 14.44 0.80 5.94
C LEU A 73 14.34 0.34 7.41
N LEU A 74 15.01 -0.74 7.80
CA LEU A 74 14.99 -1.26 9.18
C LEU A 74 15.82 -0.44 10.20
N THR A 75 16.53 0.61 9.76
CA THR A 75 17.52 1.29 10.63
C THR A 75 16.93 2.30 11.61
N LEU A 76 15.65 2.68 11.48
CA LEU A 76 15.01 3.82 12.17
C LEU A 76 15.69 5.18 11.94
N ASN A 77 16.78 5.24 11.16
CA ASN A 77 17.47 6.47 10.82
C ASN A 77 16.82 7.06 9.56
N THR A 78 16.19 8.22 9.69
CA THR A 78 15.40 8.86 8.63
C THR A 78 16.19 9.10 7.34
N ILE A 79 17.49 9.44 7.44
CA ILE A 79 18.36 9.63 6.28
C ILE A 79 18.60 8.28 5.59
N LEU A 80 18.93 7.24 6.36
CA LEU A 80 19.15 5.90 5.79
C LEU A 80 17.86 5.33 5.18
N ILE A 81 16.69 5.58 5.79
CA ILE A 81 15.40 5.22 5.21
C ILE A 81 15.19 5.94 3.86
N GLY A 82 15.50 7.24 3.79
CA GLY A 82 15.48 8.01 2.53
C GLY A 82 16.41 7.44 1.46
N ILE A 83 17.62 7.00 1.84
CA ILE A 83 18.54 6.31 0.92
C ILE A 83 17.96 4.95 0.50
N GLY A 84 17.34 4.21 1.41
CA GLY A 84 16.61 2.98 1.10
C GLY A 84 15.55 3.19 0.03
N MET A 85 14.79 4.29 0.11
CA MET A 85 13.81 4.70 -0.91
C MET A 85 14.43 5.05 -2.26
N LEU A 86 15.67 5.59 -2.29
CA LEU A 86 16.42 5.77 -3.53
C LEU A 86 16.84 4.43 -4.14
N VAL A 87 17.27 3.46 -3.33
CA VAL A 87 17.58 2.10 -3.80
C VAL A 87 16.34 1.45 -4.42
N VAL A 88 15.16 1.65 -3.81
CA VAL A 88 13.87 1.22 -4.38
C VAL A 88 13.63 1.85 -5.75
N SER A 89 13.82 3.17 -5.85
CA SER A 89 13.66 3.91 -7.10
C SER A 89 14.56 3.38 -8.22
N ILE A 90 15.85 3.16 -7.92
CA ILE A 90 16.82 2.63 -8.89
C ILE A 90 16.41 1.21 -9.33
N THR A 91 16.08 0.34 -8.37
CA THR A 91 15.70 -1.05 -8.65
C THR A 91 14.45 -1.11 -9.53
N LEU A 92 13.44 -0.29 -9.23
CA LEU A 92 12.21 -0.18 -10.01
C LEU A 92 12.48 0.31 -11.43
N THR A 93 13.32 1.35 -11.59
CA THR A 93 13.67 1.90 -12.89
C THR A 93 14.38 0.86 -13.76
N LEU A 94 15.33 0.11 -13.19
CA LEU A 94 16.00 -1.00 -13.89
C LEU A 94 15.00 -2.09 -14.31
N ALA A 95 14.08 -2.47 -13.42
CA ALA A 95 13.00 -3.41 -13.72
C ALA A 95 12.14 -2.98 -14.90
N ILE A 96 11.71 -1.72 -14.93
CA ILE A 96 10.90 -1.17 -16.02
C ILE A 96 11.69 -1.16 -17.33
N PHE A 97 12.96 -0.76 -17.31
CA PHE A 97 13.80 -0.76 -18.51
C PHE A 97 13.96 -2.16 -19.09
N ASP A 98 14.16 -3.16 -18.25
CA ASP A 98 14.31 -4.53 -18.72
C ASP A 98 13.00 -5.08 -19.29
N VAL A 99 11.85 -4.82 -18.65
CA VAL A 99 10.54 -5.23 -19.17
C VAL A 99 10.27 -4.62 -20.56
N LYS A 100 10.64 -3.34 -20.76
CA LYS A 100 10.53 -2.69 -22.08
C LYS A 100 11.44 -3.34 -23.13
N ARG A 101 12.68 -3.70 -22.76
CA ARG A 101 13.62 -4.39 -23.65
C ARG A 101 13.11 -5.77 -24.07
N TYR A 102 12.35 -6.46 -23.23
CA TYR A 102 11.69 -7.73 -23.56
C TYR A 102 10.45 -7.59 -24.46
N GLY A 103 10.12 -6.39 -24.95
CA GLY A 103 9.03 -6.15 -25.90
C GLY A 103 7.63 -6.13 -25.28
N SER A 104 7.52 -6.15 -23.95
CA SER A 104 6.23 -6.13 -23.26
C SER A 104 5.67 -4.70 -23.18
N LYS A 105 4.36 -4.55 -23.46
CA LYS A 105 3.63 -3.30 -23.22
C LYS A 105 3.38 -3.14 -21.72
N PHE A 106 4.32 -2.51 -21.02
CA PHE A 106 4.15 -2.17 -19.61
C PHE A 106 3.21 -0.96 -19.45
N PRO A 107 2.04 -1.08 -18.80
CA PRO A 107 1.17 0.05 -18.56
C PRO A 107 1.85 1.02 -17.59
N VAL A 108 2.18 2.22 -18.08
CA VAL A 108 2.89 3.23 -17.28
C VAL A 108 1.94 3.81 -16.25
N ASN A 109 2.15 3.43 -14.99
CA ASN A 109 1.47 3.97 -13.83
C ASN A 109 2.36 5.02 -13.15
N TYR A 110 2.21 6.28 -13.56
CA TYR A 110 3.07 7.37 -13.07
C TYR A 110 2.94 7.59 -11.57
N LEU A 111 1.74 7.39 -11.00
CA LEU A 111 1.52 7.46 -9.55
C LEU A 111 2.47 6.50 -8.80
N VAL A 112 2.55 5.24 -9.25
CA VAL A 112 3.42 4.25 -8.60
C VAL A 112 4.89 4.52 -8.88
N ILE A 113 5.25 4.89 -10.11
CA ILE A 113 6.65 5.15 -10.48
C ILE A 113 7.23 6.35 -9.70
N LEU A 114 6.42 7.39 -9.47
CA LEU A 114 6.85 8.58 -8.72
C LEU A 114 6.90 8.34 -7.21
N SER A 115 6.16 7.36 -6.69
CA SER A 115 6.06 7.12 -5.25
C SER A 115 7.41 6.90 -4.54
N PRO A 116 8.37 6.06 -5.03
CA PRO A 116 9.61 5.85 -4.29
C PRO A 116 10.56 7.05 -4.36
N PHE A 117 10.56 7.80 -5.47
CA PHE A 117 11.32 9.06 -5.60
C PHE A 117 10.78 10.11 -4.63
N SER A 118 9.45 10.26 -4.59
CA SER A 118 8.76 11.11 -3.62
C SER A 118 9.04 10.65 -2.20
N GLY A 119 9.17 9.34 -1.96
CA GLY A 119 9.50 8.77 -0.66
C GLY A 119 10.87 9.21 -0.15
N ALA A 120 11.90 9.11 -0.99
CA ALA A 120 13.24 9.59 -0.65
C ALA A 120 13.23 11.08 -0.29
N PHE A 121 12.54 11.89 -1.09
CA PHE A 121 12.39 13.33 -0.84
C PHE A 121 11.60 13.62 0.46
N SER A 122 10.53 12.86 0.72
CA SER A 122 9.69 13.02 1.91
C SER A 122 10.44 12.69 3.19
N TRP A 123 11.27 11.66 3.20
CA TRP A 123 12.11 11.31 4.36
C TRP A 123 13.18 12.38 4.63
N LEU A 124 13.73 13.00 3.58
CA LEU A 124 14.61 14.16 3.74
C LEU A 124 13.86 15.36 4.34
N LEU A 125 12.66 15.68 3.84
CA LEU A 125 11.85 16.75 4.40
C LEU A 125 11.47 16.46 5.85
N PHE A 126 11.04 15.24 6.16
CA PHE A 126 10.75 14.81 7.52
C PHE A 126 11.96 14.96 8.44
N TYR A 127 13.16 14.59 7.99
CA TYR A 127 14.39 14.82 8.76
C TYR A 127 14.62 16.31 9.07
N LEU A 128 14.30 17.21 8.13
CA LEU A 128 14.52 18.65 8.29
C LEU A 128 13.43 19.33 9.13
N THR A 129 12.18 18.88 9.06
CA THR A 129 11.01 19.56 9.63
C THR A 129 10.39 18.84 10.82
N ASN A 130 10.66 17.55 10.98
CA ASN A 130 9.99 16.63 11.91
C ASN A 130 8.47 16.54 11.72
N ASP A 131 7.98 16.82 10.50
CA ASP A 131 6.54 16.79 10.18
C ASP A 131 6.16 15.53 9.38
N TYR A 132 5.29 14.71 9.99
CA TYR A 132 4.81 13.46 9.42
C TYR A 132 3.92 13.65 8.18
N TYR A 133 3.33 14.82 7.95
CA TYR A 133 2.50 15.07 6.76
C TYR A 133 3.26 14.84 5.46
N TYR A 134 4.56 15.13 5.43
CA TYR A 134 5.39 14.88 4.25
C TYR A 134 5.43 13.41 3.89
N LEU A 135 5.36 12.51 4.87
CA LEU A 135 5.43 11.07 4.66
C LEU A 135 4.14 10.48 4.06
N GLU A 136 3.01 11.18 4.15
CA GLU A 136 1.72 10.73 3.58
C GLU A 136 1.72 10.79 2.04
N ILE A 137 2.39 11.78 1.47
CA ILE A 137 2.40 12.07 0.03
C ILE A 137 2.85 10.87 -0.82
N PRO A 138 4.04 10.27 -0.59
CA PRO A 138 4.50 9.11 -1.36
C PRO A 138 3.64 7.88 -1.11
N LEU A 139 3.14 7.69 0.11
CA LEU A 139 2.20 6.62 0.42
C LEU A 139 0.92 6.79 -0.37
N LEU A 140 0.35 8.00 -0.43
CA LEU A 140 -0.86 8.32 -1.19
C LEU A 140 -0.67 8.07 -2.69
N LEU A 141 0.46 8.50 -3.26
CA LEU A 141 0.82 8.22 -4.65
C LEU A 141 0.77 6.71 -4.94
N TYR A 142 1.42 5.90 -4.09
CA TYR A 142 1.44 4.46 -4.27
C TYR A 142 0.06 3.82 -4.10
N ILE A 143 -0.61 4.06 -2.97
CA ILE A 143 -1.85 3.39 -2.62
C ILE A 143 -2.96 3.73 -3.61
N LEU A 144 -3.07 4.99 -4.06
CA LEU A 144 -4.01 5.33 -5.14
C LEU A 144 -3.57 4.66 -6.45
N GLY A 145 -2.29 4.77 -6.80
CA GLY A 145 -1.74 4.19 -8.04
C GLY A 145 -2.07 2.71 -8.21
N VAL A 146 -1.84 1.88 -7.19
CA VAL A 146 -2.14 0.44 -7.23
C VAL A 146 -3.63 0.17 -7.15
N ASN A 147 -4.35 0.87 -6.25
CA ASN A 147 -5.78 0.61 -6.04
C ASN A 147 -6.66 1.07 -7.21
N VAL A 148 -6.20 1.99 -8.09
CA VAL A 148 -6.87 2.25 -9.37
C VAL A 148 -7.09 0.93 -10.12
N GLY A 149 -6.06 0.08 -10.18
CA GLY A 149 -6.13 -1.21 -10.86
C GLY A 149 -7.11 -2.17 -10.17
N VAL A 150 -7.02 -2.27 -8.85
CA VAL A 150 -7.85 -3.18 -8.02
C VAL A 150 -9.33 -2.84 -8.13
N PHE A 151 -9.69 -1.58 -7.87
CA PHE A 151 -11.09 -1.14 -7.91
C PHE A 151 -11.65 -1.17 -9.32
N MET A 152 -10.88 -0.77 -10.33
CA MET A 152 -11.36 -0.85 -11.72
C MET A 152 -11.53 -2.30 -12.17
N ALA A 153 -10.63 -3.21 -11.80
CA ALA A 153 -10.80 -4.63 -12.12
C ALA A 153 -12.00 -5.26 -11.40
N THR A 154 -12.32 -4.80 -10.19
CA THR A 154 -13.41 -5.36 -9.37
C THR A 154 -14.78 -4.77 -9.72
N LEU A 155 -14.83 -3.48 -10.09
CA LEU A 155 -16.05 -2.75 -10.44
C LEU A 155 -16.30 -2.68 -11.95
N ASN A 156 -15.62 -3.52 -12.75
CA ASN A 156 -15.72 -3.55 -14.22
C ASN A 156 -15.45 -2.17 -14.88
N GLY A 157 -14.44 -1.47 -14.39
CA GLY A 157 -13.92 -0.21 -14.90
C GLY A 157 -12.69 -0.36 -15.80
N ARG A 158 -12.37 0.70 -16.55
CA ARG A 158 -11.07 0.81 -17.22
C ARG A 158 -10.11 1.59 -16.32
N PRO A 159 -8.88 1.10 -16.09
CA PRO A 159 -7.94 1.80 -15.24
C PRO A 159 -7.51 3.14 -15.83
N LEU A 160 -7.29 4.12 -14.95
CA LEU A 160 -6.74 5.42 -15.30
C LEU A 160 -5.22 5.35 -15.24
N PHE A 161 -4.58 5.18 -16.39
CA PHE A 161 -3.12 5.16 -16.53
C PHE A 161 -2.61 6.23 -17.50
N GLY A 162 -1.30 6.48 -17.47
CA GLY A 162 -0.64 7.46 -18.32
C GLY A 162 -1.03 8.90 -17.98
N MET A 163 -1.11 9.77 -19.00
CA MET A 163 -1.31 11.22 -18.82
C MET A 163 -2.60 11.60 -18.08
N LYS A 164 -3.61 10.71 -18.09
CA LYS A 164 -4.87 10.91 -17.34
C LYS A 164 -4.65 10.95 -15.82
N GLN A 165 -3.52 10.46 -15.32
CA GLN A 165 -3.16 10.50 -13.91
C GLN A 165 -2.64 11.87 -13.45
N LEU A 166 -2.26 12.77 -14.37
CA LEU A 166 -1.71 14.08 -14.01
C LEU A 166 -2.67 14.92 -13.16
N ALA A 167 -3.98 14.82 -13.43
CA ALA A 167 -5.00 15.50 -12.65
C ALA A 167 -5.06 15.04 -11.18
N ILE A 168 -4.53 13.86 -10.85
CA ILE A 168 -4.43 13.33 -9.49
C ILE A 168 -3.04 13.59 -8.91
N ILE A 169 -1.98 13.44 -9.72
CA ILE A 169 -0.59 13.64 -9.30
C ILE A 169 -0.34 15.09 -8.87
N LEU A 170 -0.80 16.06 -9.66
CA LEU A 170 -0.58 17.48 -9.38
C LEU A 170 -1.10 17.90 -8.00
N PRO A 171 -2.37 17.67 -7.64
CA PRO A 171 -2.86 18.07 -6.33
C PRO A 171 -2.21 17.26 -5.18
N ILE A 172 -1.74 16.02 -5.41
CA ILE A 172 -0.98 15.27 -4.39
C ILE A 172 0.35 15.96 -4.10
N PHE A 173 1.07 16.41 -5.13
CA PHE A 173 2.31 17.15 -4.93
C PHE A 173 2.11 18.55 -4.36
N LEU A 174 1.01 19.23 -4.71
CA LEU A 174 0.63 20.47 -4.01
C LEU A 174 0.38 20.23 -2.51
N GLY A 175 0.13 18.97 -2.10
CA GLY A 175 0.07 18.56 -0.70
C GLY A 175 1.35 18.83 0.10
N TYR A 176 2.52 18.93 -0.54
CA TYR A 176 3.76 19.37 0.14
C TYR A 176 3.65 20.80 0.69
N VAL A 177 2.79 21.63 0.09
CA VAL A 177 2.57 23.03 0.48
C VAL A 177 1.24 23.19 1.22
N TYR A 178 0.22 22.42 0.82
CA TYR A 178 -1.13 22.50 1.35
C TYR A 178 -1.60 21.10 1.82
N PRO A 179 -1.26 20.67 3.06
CA PRO A 179 -1.56 19.31 3.55
C PRO A 179 -3.04 18.91 3.47
N ILE A 180 -3.95 19.88 3.56
CA ILE A 180 -5.39 19.66 3.44
C ILE A 180 -5.80 19.03 2.10
N LEU A 181 -5.01 19.25 1.03
CA LEU A 181 -5.26 18.66 -0.29
C LEU A 181 -5.18 17.14 -0.27
N ILE A 182 -4.35 16.54 0.59
CA ILE A 182 -4.24 15.07 0.72
C ILE A 182 -5.60 14.47 1.08
N ASN A 183 -6.26 15.02 2.11
CA ASN A 183 -7.58 14.60 2.54
C ASN A 183 -8.65 14.86 1.46
N ILE A 184 -8.64 16.04 0.83
CA ILE A 184 -9.58 16.37 -0.25
C ILE A 184 -9.49 15.37 -1.41
N ILE A 185 -8.27 15.02 -1.84
CA ILE A 185 -8.06 14.05 -2.94
C ILE A 185 -8.56 12.66 -2.54
N THR A 186 -8.31 12.24 -1.29
CA THR A 186 -8.79 10.96 -0.76
C THR A 186 -10.31 10.89 -0.62
N ILE A 187 -11.02 12.01 -0.67
CA ILE A 187 -12.49 12.05 -0.74
C ILE A 187 -12.96 12.02 -2.20
N ILE A 188 -12.45 12.94 -3.02
CA ILE A 188 -12.91 13.14 -4.40
C ILE A 188 -12.66 11.90 -5.25
N TYR A 189 -11.49 11.27 -5.09
CA TYR A 189 -11.10 10.15 -5.94
C TYR A 189 -11.99 8.90 -5.74
N PRO A 190 -12.23 8.40 -4.51
CA PRO A 190 -13.18 7.31 -4.29
C PRO A 190 -14.61 7.66 -4.70
N LEU A 191 -15.10 8.87 -4.43
CA LEU A 191 -16.44 9.31 -4.85
C LEU A 191 -16.60 9.25 -6.37
N PHE A 192 -15.58 9.68 -7.12
CA PHE A 192 -15.55 9.56 -8.57
C PHE A 192 -15.67 8.10 -9.03
N ILE A 193 -14.95 7.17 -8.39
CA ILE A 193 -15.04 5.73 -8.71
C ILE A 193 -16.44 5.20 -8.42
N ILE A 194 -16.98 5.45 -7.22
CA ILE A 194 -18.30 4.99 -6.78
C ILE A 194 -19.38 5.47 -7.76
N ARG A 195 -19.42 6.78 -8.03
CA ARG A 195 -20.44 7.41 -8.89
C ARG A 195 -20.47 6.79 -10.28
N VAL A 196 -19.31 6.53 -10.87
CA VAL A 196 -19.22 6.11 -12.28
C VAL A 196 -19.45 4.61 -12.44
N ARG A 197 -19.20 3.78 -11.42
CA ARG A 197 -19.00 2.33 -11.60
C ARG A 197 -19.88 1.41 -10.77
N THR A 198 -20.33 1.82 -9.58
CA THR A 198 -21.14 0.94 -8.72
C THR A 198 -22.47 0.56 -9.40
N PHE A 199 -23.04 1.44 -10.22
CA PHE A 199 -24.27 1.19 -11.00
C PHE A 199 -24.13 0.15 -12.12
N ARG A 200 -22.91 -0.26 -12.51
CA ARG A 200 -22.68 -1.19 -13.63
C ARG A 200 -22.27 -2.60 -13.21
N SER A 201 -21.92 -2.80 -11.93
CA SER A 201 -21.44 -4.09 -11.46
C SER A 201 -22.58 -4.95 -10.92
N LYS A 202 -22.62 -6.24 -11.28
CA LYS A 202 -23.55 -7.21 -10.68
C LYS A 202 -23.18 -7.38 -9.20
N GLY A 203 -24.17 -7.33 -8.31
CA GLY A 203 -23.98 -7.42 -6.85
C GLY A 203 -23.25 -8.71 -6.45
N SER A 204 -21.96 -8.58 -6.12
CA SER A 204 -21.10 -9.68 -5.67
C SER A 204 -20.41 -9.28 -4.36
N LEU A 205 -20.00 -10.24 -3.54
CA LEU A 205 -19.25 -9.95 -2.31
C LEU A 205 -17.91 -9.25 -2.58
N THR A 206 -17.30 -9.49 -3.74
CA THR A 206 -16.10 -8.75 -4.19
C THR A 206 -16.40 -7.29 -4.50
N THR A 207 -17.53 -7.02 -5.18
CA THR A 207 -18.04 -5.66 -5.41
C THR A 207 -18.33 -4.96 -4.08
N LEU A 208 -18.98 -5.67 -3.14
CA LEU A 208 -19.31 -5.15 -1.82
C LEU A 208 -18.03 -4.75 -1.06
N SER A 209 -17.01 -5.61 -1.07
CA SER A 209 -15.71 -5.31 -0.42
C SER A 209 -15.04 -4.08 -1.02
N ALA A 210 -14.93 -4.02 -2.35
CA ALA A 210 -14.41 -2.83 -3.03
C ALA A 210 -15.21 -1.56 -2.72
N THR A 211 -16.55 -1.65 -2.67
CA THR A 211 -17.41 -0.49 -2.39
C THR A 211 -17.28 -0.03 -0.95
N LEU A 212 -17.26 -0.95 0.01
CA LEU A 212 -17.09 -0.62 1.43
C LEU A 212 -15.71 -0.05 1.73
N ALA A 213 -14.65 -0.53 1.07
CA ALA A 213 -13.33 0.08 1.15
C ALA A 213 -13.35 1.53 0.66
N LEU A 214 -13.97 1.80 -0.50
CA LEU A 214 -14.10 3.17 -1.02
C LEU A 214 -14.93 4.08 -0.11
N VAL A 215 -16.05 3.59 0.42
CA VAL A 215 -16.89 4.34 1.37
C VAL A 215 -16.12 4.61 2.66
N SER A 216 -15.38 3.62 3.18
CA SER A 216 -14.54 3.76 4.37
C SER A 216 -13.52 4.88 4.21
N ILE A 217 -12.85 4.94 3.07
CA ILE A 217 -11.87 5.99 2.77
C ILE A 217 -12.54 7.37 2.76
N VAL A 218 -13.70 7.51 2.11
CA VAL A 218 -14.44 8.79 2.06
C VAL A 218 -14.84 9.25 3.46
N VAL A 219 -15.42 8.36 4.26
CA VAL A 219 -15.85 8.68 5.63
C VAL A 219 -14.65 9.08 6.48
N SER A 220 -13.56 8.30 6.42
CA SER A 220 -12.35 8.53 7.20
C SER A 220 -11.71 9.89 6.88
N ALA A 221 -11.48 10.18 5.60
CA ALA A 221 -10.89 11.44 5.18
C ALA A 221 -11.81 12.64 5.49
N SER A 222 -13.14 12.45 5.43
CA SER A 222 -14.10 13.48 5.83
C SER A 222 -14.04 13.77 7.33
N LEU A 223 -13.93 12.73 8.18
CA LEU A 223 -13.72 12.91 9.62
C LEU A 223 -12.39 13.61 9.90
N GLY A 224 -11.33 13.28 9.14
CA GLY A 224 -10.06 14.01 9.10
C GLY A 224 -10.24 15.52 8.92
N LEU A 225 -10.95 15.92 7.87
CA LEU A 225 -11.24 17.33 7.56
C LEU A 225 -12.08 18.03 8.64
N ILE A 226 -13.07 17.34 9.21
CA ILE A 226 -13.99 17.93 10.19
C ILE A 226 -13.29 18.17 11.54
N LEU A 227 -12.51 17.18 12.01
CA LEU A 227 -11.89 17.23 13.34
C LEU A 227 -10.54 17.96 13.34
N GLY A 228 -9.82 17.95 12.21
CA GLY A 228 -8.58 18.69 12.02
C GLY A 228 -7.42 18.29 12.95
N GLY A 229 -6.36 19.09 12.94
CA GLY A 229 -5.18 18.88 13.79
C GLY A 229 -4.53 17.50 13.61
N LEU A 230 -4.12 16.86 14.70
CA LEU A 230 -3.52 15.51 14.68
C LEU A 230 -4.46 14.43 14.14
N TYR A 231 -5.77 14.71 14.06
CA TYR A 231 -6.74 13.78 13.49
C TYR A 231 -6.58 13.63 11.97
N PHE A 232 -5.93 14.59 11.29
CA PHE A 232 -5.55 14.41 9.88
C PHE A 232 -4.66 13.17 9.72
N LEU A 233 -3.57 13.10 10.48
CA LEU A 233 -2.61 12.00 10.41
C LEU A 233 -3.25 10.65 10.80
N HIS A 234 -4.06 10.67 11.86
CA HIS A 234 -4.72 9.46 12.35
C HIS A 234 -5.76 8.94 11.33
N SER A 235 -6.60 9.83 10.79
CA SER A 235 -7.61 9.47 9.78
C SER A 235 -6.98 8.95 8.49
N PHE A 236 -5.86 9.53 8.06
CA PHE A 236 -5.10 9.05 6.92
C PHE A 236 -4.51 7.67 7.18
N THR A 237 -3.77 7.50 8.28
CA THR A 237 -3.07 6.25 8.58
C THR A 237 -4.05 5.09 8.78
N VAL A 238 -5.07 5.25 9.63
CA VAL A 238 -6.01 4.17 9.96
C VAL A 238 -7.05 3.96 8.86
N GLY A 239 -7.71 5.04 8.42
CA GLY A 239 -8.90 4.94 7.57
C GLY A 239 -8.69 5.01 6.07
N VAL A 240 -7.57 5.60 5.63
CA VAL A 240 -7.26 5.72 4.20
C VAL A 240 -6.19 4.71 3.80
N MET A 241 -4.99 4.86 4.37
CA MET A 241 -3.81 4.08 4.03
C MET A 241 -4.03 2.60 4.29
N SER A 242 -4.48 2.23 5.49
CA SER A 242 -4.55 0.82 5.89
C SER A 242 -5.65 0.06 5.15
N VAL A 243 -6.80 0.70 4.93
CA VAL A 243 -7.86 0.18 4.06
C VAL A 243 -7.29 -0.11 2.67
N LEU A 244 -6.59 0.85 2.07
CA LEU A 244 -6.02 0.71 0.72
C LEU A 244 -4.87 -0.31 0.65
N LEU A 245 -4.03 -0.41 1.69
CA LEU A 245 -2.93 -1.37 1.76
C LEU A 245 -3.45 -2.80 1.92
N PHE A 246 -4.39 -3.03 2.83
CA PHE A 246 -4.98 -4.35 3.04
C PHE A 246 -5.83 -4.79 1.86
N SER A 247 -6.59 -3.87 1.25
CA SER A 247 -7.38 -4.15 0.06
C SER A 247 -6.49 -4.55 -1.12
N CYS A 248 -5.48 -3.74 -1.47
CA CYS A 248 -4.62 -4.05 -2.61
C CYS A 248 -3.77 -5.30 -2.39
N SER A 249 -3.27 -5.49 -1.17
CA SER A 249 -2.45 -6.64 -0.84
C SER A 249 -3.27 -7.92 -0.83
N THR A 250 -4.46 -7.93 -0.25
CA THR A 250 -5.36 -9.08 -0.31
C THR A 250 -5.71 -9.44 -1.75
N TYR A 251 -6.00 -8.43 -2.59
CA TYR A 251 -6.26 -8.67 -4.01
C TYR A 251 -5.06 -9.28 -4.75
N ALA A 252 -3.85 -8.81 -4.45
CA ALA A 252 -2.62 -9.25 -5.12
C ALA A 252 -2.04 -10.58 -4.58
N LEU A 253 -2.29 -10.91 -3.32
CA LEU A 253 -1.75 -12.10 -2.64
C LEU A 253 -2.74 -13.24 -2.53
N ALA A 254 -4.03 -12.94 -2.39
CA ALA A 254 -5.07 -13.91 -2.08
C ALA A 254 -6.41 -13.47 -2.69
N ARG A 255 -6.45 -13.27 -4.01
CA ARG A 255 -7.65 -12.77 -4.73
C ARG A 255 -8.93 -13.54 -4.41
N TYR A 256 -8.84 -14.85 -4.17
CA TYR A 256 -9.96 -15.72 -3.78
C TYR A 256 -10.57 -15.36 -2.41
N ASN A 257 -9.80 -14.69 -1.55
CA ASN A 257 -10.23 -14.21 -0.24
C ASN A 257 -10.70 -12.74 -0.25
N TYR A 258 -10.53 -12.00 -1.35
CA TYR A 258 -10.89 -10.58 -1.45
C TYR A 258 -12.36 -10.30 -1.12
N ARG A 259 -13.25 -11.28 -1.32
CA ARG A 259 -14.68 -11.19 -0.97
C ARG A 259 -14.97 -10.98 0.53
N PHE A 260 -13.97 -11.14 1.40
CA PHE A 260 -14.07 -10.96 2.85
C PHE A 260 -13.41 -9.67 3.35
N GLU A 261 -12.82 -8.88 2.45
CA GLU A 261 -12.06 -7.68 2.80
C GLU A 261 -12.96 -6.56 3.36
N TRP A 262 -14.27 -6.58 3.07
CA TRP A 262 -15.24 -5.68 3.68
C TRP A 262 -15.20 -5.67 5.22
N ILE A 263 -14.86 -6.80 5.86
CA ILE A 263 -14.77 -6.89 7.33
C ILE A 263 -13.65 -5.98 7.85
N ILE A 264 -12.52 -5.96 7.17
CA ILE A 264 -11.35 -5.14 7.52
C ILE A 264 -11.73 -3.66 7.42
N SER A 265 -12.39 -3.26 6.32
CA SER A 265 -12.84 -1.88 6.13
C SER A 265 -13.78 -1.40 7.25
N ILE A 266 -14.72 -2.25 7.71
CA ILE A 266 -15.63 -1.91 8.82
C ILE A 266 -14.86 -1.79 10.14
N LEU A 267 -13.94 -2.71 10.43
CA LEU A 267 -13.15 -2.66 11.67
C LEU A 267 -12.29 -1.40 11.75
N LEU A 268 -11.69 -0.98 10.63
CA LEU A 268 -10.90 0.25 10.58
C LEU A 268 -11.75 1.52 10.73
N LEU A 269 -12.99 1.54 10.26
CA LEU A 269 -13.93 2.62 10.57
C LEU A 269 -14.32 2.65 12.04
N LEU A 270 -14.56 1.49 12.65
CA LEU A 270 -14.88 1.39 14.07
C LEU A 270 -13.69 1.85 14.93
N ASP A 271 -12.47 1.56 14.52
CA ASP A 271 -11.23 2.05 15.15
C ASP A 271 -11.22 3.57 15.26
N LEU A 272 -11.49 4.25 14.13
CA LEU A 272 -11.52 5.72 14.05
C LEU A 272 -12.57 6.39 14.93
N ILE A 273 -13.71 5.74 15.15
CA ILE A 273 -14.82 6.29 15.94
C ILE A 273 -14.65 5.95 17.43
N SER A 274 -14.16 4.74 17.73
CA SER A 274 -14.06 4.25 19.11
C SER A 274 -12.76 4.64 19.81
N PHE A 275 -11.72 5.04 19.07
CA PHE A 275 -10.36 5.27 19.57
C PHE A 275 -9.80 4.07 20.38
N SER A 276 -10.36 2.88 20.15
CA SER A 276 -9.87 1.63 20.72
C SER A 276 -8.86 1.03 19.76
N GLY A 277 -7.73 0.49 20.24
CA GLY A 277 -6.80 -0.26 19.38
C GLY A 277 -7.25 -1.69 19.06
N ILE A 278 -8.37 -2.14 19.64
CA ILE A 278 -8.88 -3.51 19.46
C ILE A 278 -9.35 -3.74 18.01
N PRO A 279 -10.17 -2.87 17.39
CA PRO A 279 -10.58 -3.04 16.00
C PRO A 279 -9.39 -3.07 15.05
N TRP A 280 -8.36 -2.24 15.25
CA TRP A 280 -7.10 -2.31 14.50
C TRP A 280 -6.42 -3.68 14.61
N ILE A 281 -6.25 -4.22 15.81
CA ILE A 281 -5.64 -5.54 16.03
C ILE A 281 -6.44 -6.64 15.31
N LEU A 282 -7.77 -6.59 15.41
CA LEU A 282 -8.64 -7.54 14.72
C LEU A 282 -8.53 -7.41 13.20
N ALA A 283 -8.47 -6.18 12.68
CA ALA A 283 -8.29 -5.90 11.25
C ALA A 283 -6.97 -6.49 10.72
N VAL A 284 -5.86 -6.27 11.44
CA VAL A 284 -4.55 -6.84 11.12
C VAL A 284 -4.57 -8.37 11.20
N GLY A 285 -5.17 -8.93 12.24
CA GLY A 285 -5.28 -10.39 12.42
C GLY A 285 -6.07 -11.06 11.29
N ILE A 286 -7.20 -10.48 10.91
CA ILE A 286 -8.01 -10.94 9.77
C ILE A 286 -7.22 -10.78 8.47
N TYR A 287 -6.58 -9.63 8.24
CA TYR A 287 -5.74 -9.41 7.06
C TYR A 287 -4.66 -10.50 6.92
N VAL A 288 -3.88 -10.75 7.97
CA VAL A 288 -2.83 -11.79 7.98
C VAL A 288 -3.45 -13.17 7.71
N PHE A 289 -4.60 -13.47 8.29
CA PHE A 289 -5.32 -14.70 8.01
C PHE A 289 -5.71 -14.82 6.53
N LEU A 290 -6.20 -13.75 5.89
CA LEU A 290 -6.60 -13.77 4.47
C LEU A 290 -5.40 -14.01 3.54
N ILE A 291 -4.19 -13.56 3.90
CA ILE A 291 -2.99 -13.68 3.05
C ILE A 291 -2.01 -14.78 3.47
N ARG A 292 -2.32 -15.57 4.53
CA ARG A 292 -1.41 -16.54 5.15
C ARG A 292 -0.74 -17.52 4.18
N GLU A 293 -1.44 -17.93 3.13
CA GLU A 293 -0.96 -18.90 2.13
C GLU A 293 0.14 -18.34 1.22
N SER A 294 0.36 -17.02 1.24
CA SER A 294 1.42 -16.31 0.52
C SER A 294 2.62 -15.95 1.41
N LEU A 295 2.53 -16.13 2.73
CA LEU A 295 3.57 -15.71 3.68
C LEU A 295 4.54 -16.84 4.09
N GLY A 296 4.22 -18.10 3.79
CA GLY A 296 5.07 -19.24 4.16
C GLY A 296 6.33 -19.41 3.29
N ILE A 297 7.15 -20.41 3.63
CA ILE A 297 8.38 -20.79 2.90
C ILE A 297 8.11 -20.99 1.40
N PHE A 298 6.97 -21.59 1.07
CA PHE A 298 6.54 -21.76 -0.32
C PHE A 298 6.40 -20.42 -1.05
N GLY A 299 5.74 -19.45 -0.41
CA GLY A 299 5.57 -18.10 -0.94
C GLY A 299 6.89 -17.37 -1.11
N ILE A 300 7.83 -17.54 -0.17
CA ILE A 300 9.19 -17.00 -0.28
C ILE A 300 9.93 -17.58 -1.49
N LYS A 301 9.87 -18.91 -1.67
CA LYS A 301 10.62 -19.58 -2.74
C LYS A 301 10.07 -19.29 -4.13
N HIS A 302 8.74 -19.23 -4.29
CA HIS A 302 8.09 -19.17 -5.60
C HIS A 302 7.41 -17.83 -5.91
N GLY A 303 7.27 -16.93 -4.94
CA GLY A 303 6.60 -15.64 -5.12
C GLY A 303 5.06 -15.72 -5.27
N ILE A 304 4.47 -16.90 -5.18
CA ILE A 304 3.02 -17.15 -5.36
C ILE A 304 2.44 -17.92 -4.18
N SER A 305 1.11 -17.84 -3.99
CA SER A 305 0.45 -18.55 -2.90
C SER A 305 0.46 -20.06 -3.15
N SER A 306 0.60 -20.85 -2.08
CA SER A 306 0.58 -22.31 -2.19
C SER A 306 -0.77 -22.85 -2.68
N ARG A 307 -1.86 -22.18 -2.32
CA ARG A 307 -3.21 -22.51 -2.79
C ARG A 307 -3.41 -22.27 -4.28
N PHE A 308 -2.84 -21.19 -4.83
CA PHE A 308 -2.96 -20.91 -6.26
C PHE A 308 -2.39 -22.06 -7.10
N VAL A 309 -1.29 -22.68 -6.66
CA VAL A 309 -0.69 -23.84 -7.34
C VAL A 309 -1.57 -25.09 -7.21
N LYS A 310 -2.13 -25.34 -6.02
CA LYS A 310 -3.07 -26.45 -5.79
C LYS A 310 -4.32 -26.33 -6.67
N ASP A 311 -4.90 -25.14 -6.74
CA ASP A 311 -6.11 -24.87 -7.52
C ASP A 311 -5.87 -25.01 -9.04
N GLN A 312 -4.61 -24.91 -9.50
CA GLN A 312 -4.20 -25.16 -10.88
C GLN A 312 -3.76 -26.61 -11.16
N GLY A 313 -3.92 -27.52 -10.18
CA GLY A 313 -3.55 -28.93 -10.33
C GLY A 313 -2.05 -29.22 -10.28
N GLY A 314 -1.24 -28.28 -9.78
CA GLY A 314 0.19 -28.49 -9.59
C GLY A 314 0.49 -29.34 -8.35
N SER A 315 1.42 -30.31 -8.46
CA SER A 315 2.01 -30.98 -7.30
C SER A 315 2.97 -30.04 -6.59
N LEU A 316 2.80 -29.87 -5.27
CA LEU A 316 3.69 -29.08 -4.40
C LEU A 316 4.97 -29.82 -4.03
#